data_AF-A0A1M3TXJ9-F1
#
_entry.id   AF-A0A1M3TXJ9-F1
#
_cell.length_a   1.000
_cell.length_b   1.000
_cell.length_c   1.000
_cell.angle_alpha   90.00
_cell.angle_beta   90.00
_cell.angle_gamma   90.00
#
_symmetry.space_group_name_H-M   'P 1'
#
loop_
_entity.id
_entity.type
_entity.pdbx_description
1 polymer ?
#
loop_
_entity_poly.entity_id
_entity_poly.type
_entity_poly.pdbx_seq_one_letter_code
_entity_poly.pdbx_strand_id
1 'polypeptide(L)'
;MDGGASSPKAYTANSDPSHFLTHILSYLETPPYLRKHLFPIHPNLRTAGLLPSLDMPHHLRANEWCDFREGIVVSSPGRYSARNRHSASKITQRSNDHQFHHHSSSTYNGPATIVDTGLSQKIILPNIHLPEHARVTVRFPQHESPYAEPVHSSTPRVEAGYYWGYYVRRCRSLSSVFTECPYDGGYDLSFGTSERGMSISTVLEEKPQQAHDRYEQDHPPDREQRPPDFQHILIVFGGVAGIEAAVRNDPQLRDMAIRPSDADKLFDYWVNFLPGQGSRTIRTEEAVWMGLTSLHGLFDGTHRLKKAYRYHHNG
;
A
#
# COMPACT_ATOMS: atom_id res chain seq x y z
N MET A 1 -0.32 -8.79 33.89
CA MET A 1 0.88 -9.63 33.81
C MET A 1 1.61 -9.20 32.56
N ASP A 2 2.74 -8.54 32.76
CA ASP A 2 3.43 -7.77 31.73
C ASP A 2 3.92 -8.69 30.60
N GLY A 3 3.33 -8.50 29.42
CA GLY A 3 3.70 -9.19 28.20
C GLY A 3 5.12 -8.79 27.81
N GLY A 4 6.05 -9.73 27.93
CA GLY A 4 7.44 -9.53 27.57
C GLY A 4 7.57 -8.96 26.16
N ALA A 5 8.06 -7.72 26.08
CA ALA A 5 8.45 -7.11 24.82
C ALA A 5 9.47 -8.04 24.15
N SER A 6 9.09 -8.65 23.04
CA SER A 6 10.00 -9.46 22.23
C SER A 6 11.18 -8.57 21.83
N SER A 7 12.39 -9.11 21.95
CA SER A 7 13.59 -8.41 21.49
C SER A 7 13.39 -7.96 20.04
N PRO A 8 13.61 -6.68 19.69
CA PRO A 8 13.38 -6.13 18.35
C PRO A 8 14.30 -6.74 17.26
N LYS A 9 15.10 -7.75 17.61
CA LYS A 9 15.98 -8.51 16.73
C LYS A 9 15.68 -10.01 16.75
N ALA A 10 14.54 -10.46 17.27
CA ALA A 10 14.18 -11.87 17.30
C ALA A 10 13.38 -12.29 16.06
N TYR A 11 13.43 -13.58 15.71
CA TYR A 11 12.51 -14.16 14.74
C TYR A 11 11.11 -14.26 15.37
N THR A 12 10.11 -13.61 14.78
CA THR A 12 8.81 -13.45 15.43
C THR A 12 7.69 -14.32 14.85
N ALA A 13 7.93 -15.15 13.82
CA ALA A 13 6.81 -15.88 13.18
C ALA A 13 6.01 -16.78 14.14
N ASN A 14 6.64 -17.28 15.21
CA ASN A 14 5.98 -18.13 16.22
C ASN A 14 5.48 -17.36 17.44
N SER A 15 6.09 -16.21 17.77
CA SER A 15 5.79 -15.45 19.00
C SER A 15 4.91 -14.24 18.77
N ASP A 16 5.08 -13.58 17.63
CA ASP A 16 4.23 -12.50 17.11
C ASP A 16 4.10 -12.67 15.58
N PRO A 17 3.23 -13.60 15.13
CA PRO A 17 3.01 -13.86 13.70
C PRO A 17 2.53 -12.61 12.94
N SER A 18 1.77 -11.73 13.61
CA SER A 18 1.29 -10.48 13.02
C SER A 18 2.44 -9.52 12.72
N HIS A 19 3.41 -9.39 13.63
CA HIS A 19 4.64 -8.64 13.36
C HIS A 19 5.44 -9.26 12.23
N PHE A 20 5.60 -10.59 12.21
CA PHE A 20 6.33 -11.28 11.15
C PHE A 20 5.72 -11.00 9.77
N LEU A 21 4.40 -11.18 9.64
CA LEU A 21 3.68 -10.92 8.40
C LEU A 21 3.78 -9.45 7.99
N THR A 22 3.63 -8.52 8.94
CA THR A 22 3.77 -7.08 8.68
C THR A 22 5.15 -6.75 8.13
N HIS A 23 6.19 -7.34 8.70
CA HIS A 23 7.57 -7.13 8.29
C HIS A 23 7.80 -7.61 6.85
N ILE A 24 7.29 -8.80 6.49
CA ILE A 24 7.41 -9.36 5.14
C ILE A 24 6.66 -8.50 4.12
N LEU A 25 5.39 -8.18 4.38
CA LEU A 25 4.57 -7.41 3.46
C LEU A 25 5.14 -6.00 3.24
N SER A 26 5.59 -5.34 4.32
CA SER A 26 6.22 -4.01 4.20
C SER A 26 7.52 -4.07 3.41
N TYR A 27 8.33 -5.13 3.59
CA TYR A 27 9.56 -5.33 2.84
C TYR A 27 9.29 -5.55 1.34
N LEU A 28 8.28 -6.37 1.02
CA LEU A 28 7.86 -6.65 -0.34
C LEU A 28 7.35 -5.39 -1.04
N GLU A 29 6.53 -4.59 -0.36
CA GLU A 29 6.03 -3.34 -0.91
C GLU A 29 7.12 -2.30 -1.15
N THR A 30 8.12 -2.23 -0.29
CA THR A 30 9.16 -1.21 -0.36
C THR A 30 10.02 -1.37 -1.62
N PRO A 31 10.23 -0.30 -2.42
CA PRO A 31 11.13 -0.32 -3.57
C PRO A 31 12.53 -0.84 -3.23
N PRO A 32 13.14 -1.70 -4.07
CA PRO A 32 14.41 -2.36 -3.75
C PRO A 32 15.55 -1.44 -3.29
N TYR A 33 15.67 -0.24 -3.87
CA TYR A 33 16.71 0.74 -3.52
C TYR A 33 16.50 1.37 -2.13
N LEU A 34 15.28 1.37 -1.59
CA LEU A 34 14.97 1.91 -0.26
C LEU A 34 15.15 0.87 0.86
N ARG A 35 15.12 -0.43 0.53
CA ARG A 35 15.09 -1.50 1.54
C ARG A 35 16.27 -1.44 2.50
N LYS A 36 17.47 -1.16 2.00
CA LYS A 36 18.69 -1.05 2.83
C LYS A 36 18.64 0.07 3.86
N HIS A 37 17.83 1.10 3.61
CA HIS A 37 17.68 2.22 4.53
C HIS A 37 16.55 2.00 5.55
N LEU A 38 15.46 1.36 5.13
CA LEU A 38 14.25 1.20 5.94
C LEU A 38 14.24 -0.11 6.76
N PHE A 39 14.95 -1.13 6.29
CA PHE A 39 14.97 -2.45 6.93
C PHE A 39 16.37 -2.79 7.42
N PRO A 40 16.64 -2.68 8.73
CA PRO A 40 17.87 -3.23 9.29
C PRO A 40 17.91 -4.75 9.12
N ILE A 41 19.10 -5.34 9.22
CA ILE A 41 19.25 -6.79 9.20
C ILE A 41 18.41 -7.39 10.33
N HIS A 42 17.39 -8.16 9.96
CA HIS A 42 16.40 -8.70 10.89
C HIS A 42 16.11 -10.18 10.58
N PRO A 43 16.00 -11.07 11.59
CA PRO A 43 15.79 -12.51 11.35
C PRO A 43 14.52 -12.86 10.57
N ASN A 44 13.46 -12.05 10.69
CA ASN A 44 12.24 -12.22 9.88
C ASN A 44 12.52 -12.17 8.37
N LEU A 45 13.54 -11.43 7.95
CA LEU A 45 13.91 -11.23 6.55
C LEU A 45 15.11 -12.09 6.11
N ARG A 46 15.54 -13.06 6.93
CA ARG A 46 16.70 -13.92 6.62
C ARG A 46 16.54 -14.69 5.30
N THR A 47 15.30 -15.00 4.91
CA THR A 47 14.95 -15.70 3.68
C THR A 47 14.29 -14.76 2.66
N ALA A 48 14.43 -13.44 2.79
CA ALA A 48 13.76 -12.48 1.91
C ALA A 48 14.15 -12.66 0.43
N GLY A 49 15.32 -13.22 0.13
CA GLY A 49 15.73 -13.57 -1.23
C GLY A 49 14.94 -14.71 -1.88
N LEU A 50 14.11 -15.44 -1.12
CA LEU A 50 13.19 -16.47 -1.64
C LEU A 50 11.78 -15.92 -1.92
N LEU A 51 11.51 -14.67 -1.53
CA LEU A 51 10.21 -14.05 -1.79
C LEU A 51 10.08 -13.68 -3.27
N PRO A 52 8.89 -13.82 -3.87
CA PRO A 52 8.68 -13.41 -5.26
C PRO A 52 8.89 -11.91 -5.44
N SER A 53 9.43 -11.50 -6.60
CA SER A 53 9.42 -10.10 -6.98
C SER A 53 8.00 -9.66 -7.32
N LEU A 54 7.60 -8.48 -6.84
CA LEU A 54 6.27 -7.92 -7.13
C LEU A 54 6.28 -6.93 -8.30
N ASP A 55 7.46 -6.50 -8.76
CA ASP A 55 7.68 -5.59 -9.91
C ASP A 55 6.58 -4.51 -10.06
N MET A 56 6.25 -3.85 -8.96
CA MET A 56 5.16 -2.85 -8.90
C MET A 56 5.58 -1.55 -9.62
N PRO A 57 4.65 -0.70 -10.07
CA PRO A 57 4.99 0.52 -10.82
C PRO A 57 5.96 1.47 -10.11
N HIS A 58 6.00 1.47 -8.78
CA HIS A 58 6.96 2.26 -7.99
C HIS A 58 8.30 1.54 -7.72
N HIS A 59 8.48 0.30 -8.18
CA HIS A 59 9.74 -0.49 -8.11
C HIS A 59 10.67 -0.19 -9.29
N LEU A 60 10.77 1.10 -9.63
CA LEU A 60 11.52 1.56 -10.79
C LEU A 60 13.02 1.29 -10.65
N ARG A 61 13.62 0.88 -11.77
CA ARG A 61 15.08 0.85 -11.93
C ARG A 61 15.62 2.27 -12.10
N ALA A 62 16.93 2.43 -11.95
CA ALA A 62 17.59 3.74 -12.06
C ALA A 62 17.48 4.37 -13.45
N ASN A 63 17.27 3.56 -14.49
CA ASN A 63 17.16 3.98 -15.89
C ASN A 63 15.72 4.09 -16.41
N GLU A 64 14.72 3.77 -15.59
CA GLU A 64 13.31 3.86 -15.96
C GLU A 64 12.74 5.22 -15.57
N TRP A 65 12.02 5.89 -16.46
CA TRP A 65 11.40 7.17 -16.13
C TRP A 65 9.96 6.98 -15.62
N CYS A 66 9.59 7.77 -14.62
CA CYS A 66 8.22 7.96 -14.16
C CYS A 66 8.12 9.35 -13.55
N ASP A 67 6.99 10.02 -13.76
CA ASP A 67 6.72 11.34 -13.19
C ASP A 67 6.63 11.30 -11.66
N PHE A 68 6.50 10.12 -11.07
CA PHE A 68 6.50 9.91 -9.63
C PHE A 68 7.61 8.94 -9.22
N ARG A 69 8.22 9.19 -8.06
CA ARG A 69 9.16 8.24 -7.42
C ARG A 69 8.99 8.25 -5.91
N GLU A 70 9.24 7.09 -5.32
CA GLU A 70 9.48 7.00 -3.88
C GLU A 70 10.91 7.45 -3.59
N GLY A 71 11.12 8.01 -2.40
CA GLY A 71 12.42 8.44 -1.96
C GLY A 71 12.57 8.42 -0.46
N ILE A 72 13.82 8.54 -0.01
CA ILE A 72 14.14 8.64 1.41
C ILE A 72 15.00 9.86 1.70
N VAL A 73 14.70 10.57 2.78
CA VAL A 73 15.51 11.70 3.24
C VAL A 73 16.84 11.18 3.79
N VAL A 74 17.94 11.58 3.17
CA VAL A 74 19.31 11.13 3.53
C VAL A 74 20.11 12.18 4.31
N SER A 75 19.65 13.43 4.36
CA SER A 75 20.26 14.50 5.15
C SER A 75 19.39 15.75 5.23
N SER A 76 19.38 16.37 6.40
CA SER A 76 18.86 17.73 6.67
C SER A 76 20.02 18.75 6.60
N PRO A 77 19.79 20.04 6.26
CA PRO A 77 20.78 20.95 5.67
C PRO A 77 22.07 21.16 6.50
N GLY A 78 22.02 20.97 7.82
CA GLY A 78 23.15 21.23 8.72
C GLY A 78 24.40 20.35 8.46
N ARG A 79 24.26 19.16 7.85
CA ARG A 79 25.39 18.24 7.62
C ARG A 79 26.00 18.33 6.21
N TYR A 80 25.27 18.76 5.20
CA TYR A 80 25.79 18.85 3.83
C TYR A 80 26.80 19.99 3.66
N SER A 81 26.54 21.15 4.29
CA SER A 81 27.46 22.29 4.28
C SER A 81 28.79 21.99 4.98
N ALA A 82 28.82 21.08 5.95
CA ALA A 82 30.03 20.71 6.68
C ALA A 82 30.93 19.73 5.90
N ARG A 83 30.34 18.76 5.17
CA ARG A 83 31.10 17.73 4.45
C ARG A 83 31.89 18.28 3.26
N ASN A 84 31.36 19.29 2.57
CA ASN A 84 32.05 19.91 1.43
C ASN A 84 33.18 20.88 1.83
N ARG A 85 33.20 21.39 3.07
CA ARG A 85 34.32 22.23 3.54
C ARG A 85 35.60 21.44 3.80
N HIS A 86 35.49 20.17 4.17
CA HIS A 86 36.66 19.33 4.46
C HIS A 86 37.26 18.62 3.25
N SER A 87 36.53 18.52 2.13
CA SER A 87 37.09 17.95 0.88
C SER A 87 37.77 18.98 -0.01
N ALA A 88 37.46 20.27 0.16
CA ALA A 88 38.04 21.36 -0.63
C ALA A 88 39.46 21.77 -0.19
N SER A 89 39.95 21.30 0.97
CA SER A 89 41.28 21.67 1.47
C SER A 89 42.41 20.71 1.07
N LYS A 90 42.18 19.75 0.16
CA LYS A 90 43.19 18.76 -0.25
C LYS A 90 43.43 18.59 -1.75
N ILE A 91 42.88 19.46 -2.60
CA ILE A 91 43.19 19.44 -4.04
C ILE A 91 43.54 20.86 -4.51
N THR A 92 44.77 21.26 -4.26
CA THR A 92 45.45 22.32 -5.02
C THR A 92 46.84 21.81 -5.39
N GLN A 93 46.92 21.16 -6.54
CA GLN A 93 48.04 21.27 -7.51
C GLN A 93 47.83 20.25 -8.64
N ARG A 94 47.26 20.71 -9.75
CA ARG A 94 47.84 20.64 -11.12
C ARG A 94 46.77 20.70 -12.21
N SER A 95 47.07 21.55 -13.19
CA SER A 95 46.75 21.51 -14.64
C SER A 95 45.31 21.71 -15.15
N ASN A 96 45.13 22.91 -15.72
CA ASN A 96 44.58 23.31 -17.02
C ASN A 96 43.35 22.65 -17.67
N ASP A 97 42.52 23.56 -18.18
CA ASP A 97 41.64 23.50 -19.35
C ASP A 97 40.44 22.55 -19.31
N HIS A 98 39.29 23.09 -18.91
CA HIS A 98 38.15 23.31 -19.81
C HIS A 98 37.12 24.23 -19.11
N GLN A 99 36.79 25.36 -19.76
CA GLN A 99 35.73 26.26 -19.34
C GLN A 99 34.38 25.55 -19.41
N PHE A 100 33.89 25.07 -18.27
CA PHE A 100 32.47 24.85 -18.07
C PHE A 100 31.90 26.09 -17.40
N HIS A 101 30.98 26.76 -18.10
CA HIS A 101 30.15 27.81 -17.54
C HIS A 101 29.34 27.24 -16.38
N HIS A 102 29.84 27.40 -15.15
CA HIS A 102 29.01 27.30 -13.96
C HIS A 102 28.01 28.45 -14.00
N HIS A 103 26.77 28.16 -14.39
CA HIS A 103 25.64 28.99 -14.01
C HIS A 103 25.52 28.97 -12.49
N SER A 104 26.19 29.95 -11.87
CA SER A 104 25.90 30.46 -10.54
C SER A 104 24.49 31.02 -10.55
N SER A 105 23.49 30.22 -10.21
CA SER A 105 22.12 30.70 -9.96
C SER A 105 21.72 30.41 -8.51
N SER A 106 21.46 31.52 -7.80
CA SER A 106 20.80 31.64 -6.50
C SER A 106 21.39 30.85 -5.33
N THR A 107 22.02 31.59 -4.42
CA THR A 107 22.19 31.21 -3.01
C THR A 107 20.82 30.99 -2.36
N TYR A 108 20.29 29.77 -2.45
CA TYR A 108 19.18 29.32 -1.60
C TYR A 108 19.69 29.26 -0.15
N ASN A 109 19.51 30.35 0.60
CA ASN A 109 19.81 30.45 2.03
C ASN A 109 18.73 29.80 2.91
N GLY A 110 17.77 29.07 2.31
CA GLY A 110 16.72 28.35 3.03
C GLY A 110 17.10 26.89 3.33
N PRO A 111 16.40 26.24 4.28
CA PRO A 111 16.62 24.83 4.57
C PRO A 111 16.27 23.98 3.34
N ALA A 112 17.20 23.17 2.85
CA ALA A 112 16.97 22.18 1.80
C ALA A 112 17.01 20.75 2.35
N THR A 113 16.06 19.92 1.92
CA THR A 113 16.06 18.47 2.19
C THR A 113 16.65 17.73 1.01
N ILE A 114 17.48 16.72 1.26
CA ILE A 114 18.06 15.89 0.20
C ILE A 114 17.42 14.51 0.25
N VAL A 115 16.88 14.08 -0.89
CA VAL A 115 16.12 12.85 -1.05
C VAL A 115 16.82 11.94 -2.04
N ASP A 116 17.00 10.68 -1.66
CA ASP A 116 17.45 9.61 -2.55
C ASP A 116 16.23 8.89 -3.14
N THR A 117 16.07 9.01 -4.47
CA THR A 117 14.94 8.47 -5.25
C THR A 117 15.34 7.25 -6.11
N GLY A 118 16.53 6.69 -5.86
CA GLY A 118 17.09 5.59 -6.66
C GLY A 118 17.63 6.01 -8.03
N LEU A 119 17.61 7.31 -8.36
CA LEU A 119 18.28 7.89 -9.52
C LEU A 119 19.78 8.08 -9.26
N SER A 120 20.56 8.30 -10.33
CA SER A 120 22.01 8.56 -10.22
C SER A 120 22.34 9.83 -9.44
N GLN A 121 21.46 10.84 -9.51
CA GLN A 121 21.56 12.09 -8.78
C GLN A 121 20.48 12.17 -7.71
N LYS A 122 20.85 12.68 -6.53
CA LYS A 122 19.92 12.94 -5.43
C LYS A 122 19.12 14.21 -5.72
N ILE A 123 17.87 14.22 -5.28
CA ILE A 123 16.98 15.35 -5.45
C ILE A 123 17.09 16.29 -4.26
N ILE A 124 17.12 17.59 -4.55
CA ILE A 124 17.14 18.66 -3.54
C ILE A 124 15.78 19.31 -3.52
N LEU A 125 15.12 19.28 -2.37
CA LEU A 125 13.84 19.96 -2.13
C LEU A 125 14.12 21.30 -1.42
N PRO A 126 14.13 22.44 -2.15
CA PRO A 126 14.47 23.74 -1.57
C PRO A 126 13.34 24.21 -0.64
N ASN A 127 13.72 24.83 0.48
CA ASN A 127 12.80 25.42 1.47
C ASN A 127 11.83 24.41 2.14
N ILE A 128 12.12 23.11 2.06
CA ILE A 128 11.34 22.04 2.67
C ILE A 128 12.21 21.35 3.70
N HIS A 129 11.65 21.12 4.90
CA HIS A 129 12.30 20.38 5.97
C HIS A 129 11.51 19.12 6.31
N LEU A 130 12.09 17.96 5.99
CA LEU A 130 11.52 16.66 6.32
C LEU A 130 12.44 15.91 7.31
N PRO A 131 11.89 15.05 8.18
CA PRO A 131 12.70 14.25 9.08
C PRO A 131 13.71 13.36 8.35
N GLU A 132 14.90 13.18 8.92
CA GLU A 132 15.89 12.22 8.41
C GLU A 132 15.27 10.81 8.38
N HIS A 133 15.52 10.05 7.32
CA HIS A 133 14.94 8.73 7.06
C HIS A 133 13.42 8.70 6.79
N ALA A 134 12.75 9.85 6.67
CA ALA A 134 11.37 9.87 6.19
C ALA A 134 11.30 9.36 4.74
N ARG A 135 10.37 8.43 4.50
CA ARG A 135 9.98 8.00 3.15
C ARG A 135 9.00 9.03 2.57
N VAL A 136 9.23 9.46 1.34
CA VAL A 136 8.43 10.47 0.65
C VAL A 136 8.15 10.09 -0.78
N THR A 137 6.98 10.47 -1.29
CA THR A 137 6.66 10.41 -2.71
C THR A 137 6.97 11.78 -3.33
N VAL A 138 7.72 11.80 -4.42
CA VAL A 138 8.03 13.04 -5.16
C VAL A 138 7.47 12.99 -6.57
N ARG A 139 7.10 14.15 -7.10
CA ARG A 139 6.65 14.36 -8.48
C ARG A 139 7.67 15.19 -9.24
N PHE A 140 7.99 14.77 -10.46
CA PHE A 140 8.79 15.52 -11.42
C PHE A 140 7.86 16.29 -12.36
N PRO A 141 7.89 17.64 -12.37
CA PRO A 141 6.98 18.43 -13.20
C PRO A 141 7.25 18.29 -14.71
N GLN A 142 8.48 17.91 -15.08
CA GLN A 142 8.93 17.75 -16.46
C GLN A 142 9.84 16.53 -16.54
N HIS A 143 9.87 15.89 -17.71
CA HIS A 143 10.76 14.77 -18.00
C HIS A 143 12.22 15.17 -17.74
N GLU A 144 12.95 14.33 -16.98
CA GLU A 144 14.35 14.57 -16.59
C GLU A 144 14.62 15.88 -15.84
N SER A 145 13.58 16.50 -15.24
CA SER A 145 13.76 17.67 -14.39
C SER A 145 14.70 17.37 -13.22
N PRO A 146 15.70 18.24 -12.94
CA PRO A 146 16.52 18.12 -11.73
C PRO A 146 15.74 18.52 -10.46
N TYR A 147 14.53 19.05 -10.63
CA TYR A 147 13.62 19.46 -9.56
C TYR A 147 12.46 18.48 -9.44
N ALA A 148 12.11 18.15 -8.20
CA ALA A 148 10.88 17.46 -7.85
C ALA A 148 10.21 18.15 -6.68
N GLU A 149 8.92 17.91 -6.50
CA GLU A 149 8.14 18.38 -5.36
C GLU A 149 7.60 17.19 -4.56
N PRO A 150 7.56 17.26 -3.22
CA PRO A 150 6.91 16.21 -2.44
C PRO A 150 5.40 16.29 -2.64
N VAL A 151 4.77 15.14 -2.86
CA VAL A 151 3.33 15.00 -3.04
C VAL A 151 2.77 13.98 -2.04
N HIS A 152 1.44 13.95 -1.87
CA HIS A 152 0.81 12.91 -1.08
C HIS A 152 1.03 11.54 -1.75
N SER A 153 1.18 10.47 -0.97
CA SER A 153 1.45 9.12 -1.49
C SER A 153 0.32 8.54 -2.34
N SER A 154 -0.90 9.08 -2.24
CA SER A 154 -2.02 8.71 -3.10
C SER A 154 -2.03 9.45 -4.45
N THR A 155 -1.24 10.50 -4.62
CA THR A 155 -1.24 11.35 -5.83
C THR A 155 -0.98 10.55 -7.11
N PRO A 156 0.02 9.63 -7.17
CA PRO A 156 0.26 8.83 -8.37
C PRO A 156 -0.97 8.01 -8.79
N ARG A 157 -1.74 7.51 -7.82
CA ARG A 157 -2.97 6.76 -8.06
C ARG A 157 -4.13 7.65 -8.49
N VAL A 158 -4.36 8.74 -7.76
CA VAL A 158 -5.54 9.60 -7.95
C VAL A 158 -5.44 10.43 -9.24
N GLU A 159 -4.25 10.95 -9.56
CA GLU A 159 -4.08 11.84 -10.70
C GLU A 159 -3.61 11.13 -11.96
N ALA A 160 -2.83 10.05 -11.84
CA ALA A 160 -2.20 9.37 -12.97
C ALA A 160 -2.62 7.90 -13.15
N GLY A 161 -3.47 7.36 -12.27
CA GLY A 161 -3.98 5.99 -12.39
C GLY A 161 -2.96 4.89 -12.07
N TYR A 162 -1.79 5.22 -11.54
CA TYR A 162 -0.79 4.22 -11.17
C TYR A 162 -1.21 3.43 -9.94
N TYR A 163 -0.98 2.12 -9.97
CA TYR A 163 -0.87 1.35 -8.73
C TYR A 163 0.43 1.74 -8.01
N TRP A 164 0.32 2.22 -6.78
CA TRP A 164 1.45 2.77 -6.01
C TRP A 164 1.75 2.00 -4.72
N GLY A 165 1.56 0.67 -4.78
CA GLY A 165 1.76 -0.22 -3.63
C GLY A 165 0.57 -0.27 -2.66
N TYR A 166 0.84 -0.80 -1.47
CA TYR A 166 -0.14 -0.95 -0.38
C TYR A 166 0.46 -0.47 0.94
N TYR A 167 -0.40 -0.07 1.88
CA TYR A 167 0.01 0.19 3.25
C TYR A 167 -0.36 -0.98 4.15
N VAL A 168 0.56 -1.38 5.04
CA VAL A 168 0.32 -2.47 6.00
C VAL A 168 -0.02 -1.88 7.36
N ARG A 169 -1.28 -2.04 7.77
CA ARG A 169 -1.78 -1.61 9.08
C ARG A 169 -1.98 -2.81 10.01
N ARG A 170 -1.35 -2.77 11.18
CA ARG A 170 -1.59 -3.76 12.25
C ARG A 170 -2.75 -3.31 13.12
N CYS A 171 -3.74 -4.17 13.25
CA CYS A 171 -4.91 -3.98 14.11
C CYS A 171 -4.80 -4.93 15.30
N ARG A 172 -5.20 -4.50 16.50
CA ARG A 172 -5.15 -5.35 17.71
C ARG A 172 -6.34 -6.29 17.82
N SER A 173 -7.44 -5.94 17.16
CA SER A 173 -8.72 -6.62 17.21
C SER A 173 -9.50 -6.42 15.90
N LEU A 174 -10.62 -7.12 15.72
CA LEU A 174 -11.46 -6.95 14.53
C LEU A 174 -12.13 -5.57 14.52
N SER A 175 -12.63 -5.11 15.67
CA SER A 175 -13.21 -3.77 15.86
C SER A 175 -12.23 -2.67 15.43
N SER A 176 -10.95 -2.77 15.81
CA SER A 176 -9.91 -1.80 15.41
C SER A 176 -9.66 -1.75 13.90
N VAL A 177 -10.05 -2.77 13.13
CA VAL A 177 -10.03 -2.68 11.67
C VAL A 177 -10.95 -1.55 11.21
N PHE A 178 -12.14 -1.44 11.79
CA PHE A 178 -13.14 -0.44 11.42
C PHE A 178 -12.91 0.90 12.10
N THR A 179 -12.67 0.90 13.43
CA THR A 179 -12.61 2.15 14.22
C THR A 179 -11.32 2.95 13.99
N GLU A 180 -10.25 2.29 13.54
CA GLU A 180 -8.98 2.92 13.18
C GLU A 180 -8.80 3.00 11.64
N CYS A 181 -9.91 3.10 10.89
CA CYS A 181 -9.88 3.31 9.45
C CYS A 181 -9.16 4.63 9.12
N PRO A 182 -8.21 4.64 8.15
CA PRO A 182 -7.46 5.85 7.79
C PRO A 182 -8.24 6.80 6.87
N TYR A 183 -9.45 6.44 6.47
CA TYR A 183 -10.25 7.19 5.51
C TYR A 183 -11.37 7.96 6.22
N ASP A 184 -11.53 9.22 5.84
CA ASP A 184 -12.68 10.02 6.24
C ASP A 184 -13.96 9.39 5.68
N GLY A 185 -14.95 9.16 6.54
CA GLY A 185 -16.17 8.41 6.19
C GLY A 185 -16.06 6.89 6.35
N GLY A 186 -14.88 6.36 6.70
CA GLY A 186 -14.68 4.93 6.98
C GLY A 186 -14.67 4.07 5.70
N TYR A 187 -14.92 2.78 5.88
CA TYR A 187 -15.16 1.86 4.76
C TYR A 187 -16.66 1.88 4.45
N ASP A 188 -17.05 2.45 3.31
CA ASP A 188 -18.44 2.64 2.90
C ASP A 188 -19.06 1.41 2.21
N LEU A 189 -18.23 0.40 1.97
CA LEU A 189 -18.60 -0.92 1.51
C LEU A 189 -17.72 -1.98 2.17
N SER A 190 -18.34 -3.01 2.77
CA SER A 190 -17.61 -4.05 3.49
C SER A 190 -18.08 -5.47 3.16
N PHE A 191 -17.12 -6.39 3.02
CA PHE A 191 -17.35 -7.81 2.79
C PHE A 191 -16.73 -8.63 3.92
N GLY A 192 -17.52 -9.49 4.54
CA GLY A 192 -17.04 -10.59 5.36
C GLY A 192 -17.11 -11.89 4.57
N THR A 193 -16.06 -12.70 4.63
CA THR A 193 -15.97 -13.93 3.83
C THR A 193 -16.19 -15.17 4.69
N SER A 194 -17.04 -16.08 4.22
CA SER A 194 -17.30 -17.35 4.89
C SER A 194 -17.89 -18.37 3.91
N GLU A 195 -17.58 -19.66 4.12
CA GLU A 195 -18.25 -20.76 3.41
C GLU A 195 -19.77 -20.76 3.63
N ARG A 196 -20.22 -20.20 4.76
CA ARG A 196 -21.64 -20.04 5.15
C ARG A 196 -22.28 -18.78 4.56
N GLY A 197 -21.52 -17.96 3.83
CA GLY A 197 -22.02 -16.76 3.18
C GLY A 197 -22.84 -17.04 1.93
N MET A 198 -23.47 -15.99 1.40
CA MET A 198 -24.17 -16.03 0.13
C MET A 198 -23.18 -16.22 -1.02
N SER A 199 -23.54 -17.03 -2.02
CA SER A 199 -22.72 -17.18 -3.22
C SER A 199 -22.43 -15.83 -3.85
N ILE A 200 -21.16 -15.53 -4.13
CA ILE A 200 -20.76 -14.27 -4.77
C ILE A 200 -21.46 -14.04 -6.12
N SER A 201 -21.71 -15.12 -6.88
CA SER A 201 -22.45 -15.06 -8.16
C SER A 201 -23.92 -14.68 -7.99
N THR A 202 -24.49 -14.88 -6.80
CA THR A 202 -25.84 -14.44 -6.48
C THR A 202 -25.88 -12.96 -6.12
N VAL A 203 -24.84 -12.49 -5.43
CA VAL A 203 -24.70 -11.11 -4.93
C VAL A 203 -24.31 -10.13 -6.04
N LEU A 204 -23.45 -10.54 -6.97
CA LEU A 204 -23.07 -9.74 -8.13
C LEU A 204 -24.08 -9.89 -9.28
N GLU A 205 -24.31 -8.79 -9.99
CA GLU A 205 -25.10 -8.74 -11.22
C GLU A 205 -24.31 -8.04 -12.31
N GLU A 206 -24.20 -8.66 -13.48
CA GLU A 206 -23.59 -8.04 -14.65
C GLU A 206 -24.49 -6.92 -15.20
N LYS A 207 -23.89 -5.78 -15.58
CA LYS A 207 -24.65 -4.65 -16.14
C LYS A 207 -25.06 -4.96 -17.59
N PRO A 208 -26.33 -4.73 -17.98
CA PRO A 208 -26.87 -5.13 -19.29
C PRO A 208 -26.14 -4.55 -20.53
N GLN A 209 -25.52 -3.38 -20.40
CA GLN A 209 -24.98 -2.61 -21.53
C GLN A 209 -23.63 -3.12 -22.05
N GLN A 210 -22.91 -3.99 -21.33
CA GLN A 210 -21.56 -4.46 -21.72
C GLN A 210 -21.49 -5.93 -22.13
N ALA A 211 -22.64 -6.62 -22.17
CA ALA A 211 -22.72 -7.99 -22.70
C ALA A 211 -22.60 -8.02 -24.23
N HIS A 212 -22.99 -6.93 -24.93
CA HIS A 212 -22.91 -6.81 -26.39
C HIS A 212 -21.55 -6.28 -26.89
N ASP A 213 -20.87 -5.39 -26.15
CA ASP A 213 -19.59 -4.79 -26.58
C ASP A 213 -18.38 -5.70 -26.32
N ARG A 214 -18.56 -6.83 -25.63
CA ARG A 214 -17.45 -7.75 -25.28
C ARG A 214 -16.86 -8.49 -26.50
N TYR A 215 -17.50 -8.40 -27.67
CA TYR A 215 -17.12 -9.06 -28.91
C TYR A 215 -16.62 -8.14 -30.03
N GLU A 216 -16.70 -6.81 -29.88
CA GLU A 216 -16.10 -5.88 -30.85
C GLU A 216 -14.67 -5.51 -30.41
N GLN A 217 -13.71 -6.31 -30.89
CA GLN A 217 -12.29 -5.97 -30.87
C GLN A 217 -12.05 -4.78 -31.80
N ASP A 218 -11.43 -3.71 -31.29
CA ASP A 218 -10.61 -2.69 -31.99
C ASP A 218 -10.89 -1.21 -31.64
N HIS A 219 -11.77 -0.91 -30.68
CA HIS A 219 -11.91 0.46 -30.16
C HIS A 219 -11.57 0.51 -28.67
N PRO A 220 -10.68 1.41 -28.22
CA PRO A 220 -10.52 1.65 -26.79
C PRO A 220 -11.88 2.14 -26.28
N PRO A 221 -12.51 1.45 -25.32
CA PRO A 221 -13.82 1.88 -24.87
C PRO A 221 -13.67 3.28 -24.28
N ASP A 222 -14.37 4.25 -24.87
CA ASP A 222 -14.68 5.52 -24.21
C ASP A 222 -15.50 5.17 -22.98
N ARG A 223 -14.77 4.87 -21.90
CA ARG A 223 -15.31 4.41 -20.62
C ARG A 223 -15.93 5.63 -19.93
N GLU A 224 -17.14 5.98 -20.31
CA GLU A 224 -18.10 6.61 -19.39
C GLU A 224 -18.48 5.58 -18.30
N GLN A 225 -17.48 5.05 -17.60
CA GLN A 225 -17.67 4.21 -16.43
C GLN A 225 -18.16 5.12 -15.34
N ARG A 226 -19.49 5.13 -15.14
CA ARG A 226 -20.06 5.70 -13.92
C ARG A 226 -19.27 5.10 -12.74
N PRO A 227 -18.65 5.93 -11.90
CA PRO A 227 -17.78 5.44 -10.85
C PRO A 227 -18.56 4.48 -9.95
N PRO A 228 -17.89 3.47 -9.36
CA PRO A 228 -18.55 2.59 -8.41
C PRO A 228 -19.25 3.38 -7.30
N ASP A 229 -20.37 2.86 -6.79
CA ASP A 229 -21.17 3.49 -5.74
C ASP A 229 -20.48 3.44 -4.34
N PHE A 230 -19.16 3.30 -4.29
CA PHE A 230 -18.32 3.25 -3.09
C PHE A 230 -16.97 3.93 -3.34
N GLN A 231 -16.35 4.43 -2.27
CA GLN A 231 -15.02 5.04 -2.29
C GLN A 231 -13.96 4.16 -1.60
N HIS A 232 -14.35 3.45 -0.54
CA HIS A 232 -13.46 2.72 0.34
C HIS A 232 -14.02 1.35 0.70
N ILE A 233 -13.61 0.33 -0.08
CA ILE A 233 -13.99 -1.05 0.15
C ILE A 233 -13.09 -1.72 1.22
N LEU A 234 -13.71 -2.49 2.11
CA LEU A 234 -13.05 -3.43 3.02
C LEU A 234 -13.46 -4.87 2.69
N ILE A 235 -12.49 -5.78 2.60
CA ILE A 235 -12.75 -7.22 2.47
C ILE A 235 -11.99 -7.92 3.59
N VAL A 236 -12.70 -8.62 4.48
CA VAL A 236 -12.14 -9.30 5.63
C VAL A 236 -12.14 -10.80 5.42
N PHE A 237 -10.95 -11.39 5.48
CA PHE A 237 -10.74 -12.83 5.39
C PHE A 237 -10.46 -13.42 6.77
N GLY A 238 -11.17 -14.51 7.09
CA GLY A 238 -10.93 -15.29 8.31
C GLY A 238 -9.70 -16.20 8.20
N GLY A 239 -9.21 -16.63 9.37
CA GLY A 239 -8.27 -17.75 9.45
C GLY A 239 -8.99 -19.11 9.39
N VAL A 240 -8.30 -20.17 9.79
CA VAL A 240 -8.84 -21.56 9.82
C VAL A 240 -10.15 -21.66 10.63
N ALA A 241 -10.29 -20.86 11.68
CA ALA A 241 -11.48 -20.82 12.54
C ALA A 241 -12.52 -19.76 12.13
N GLY A 242 -12.38 -19.18 10.93
CA GLY A 242 -13.25 -18.12 10.42
C GLY A 242 -13.05 -16.76 11.09
N ILE A 243 -13.88 -15.79 10.71
CA ILE A 243 -13.91 -14.44 11.30
C ILE A 243 -14.50 -14.51 12.73
N GLU A 244 -15.32 -15.52 13.00
CA GLU A 244 -15.94 -15.81 14.29
C GLU A 244 -14.93 -15.92 15.43
N ALA A 245 -13.72 -16.44 15.14
CA ALA A 245 -12.64 -16.49 16.11
C ALA A 245 -12.14 -15.09 16.49
N ALA A 246 -12.10 -14.14 15.55
CA ALA A 246 -11.73 -12.77 15.85
C ALA A 246 -12.83 -12.07 16.66
N VAL A 247 -14.10 -12.25 16.29
CA VAL A 247 -15.27 -11.73 17.05
C VAL A 247 -15.24 -12.21 18.50
N ARG A 248 -14.98 -13.51 18.74
CA ARG A 248 -14.92 -14.10 20.09
C ARG A 248 -13.87 -13.43 20.99
N ASN A 249 -12.74 -13.02 20.41
CA ASN A 249 -11.58 -12.52 21.14
C ASN A 249 -11.51 -10.99 21.15
N ASP A 250 -12.54 -10.30 20.69
CA ASP A 250 -12.59 -8.85 20.63
C ASP A 250 -13.37 -8.28 21.83
N PRO A 251 -12.70 -7.58 22.77
CA PRO A 251 -13.37 -7.04 23.95
C PRO A 251 -14.47 -6.03 23.59
N GLN A 252 -14.25 -5.18 22.59
CA GLN A 252 -15.20 -4.15 22.22
C GLN A 252 -16.47 -4.75 21.61
N LEU A 253 -16.33 -5.74 20.73
CA LEU A 253 -17.48 -6.45 20.16
C LEU A 253 -18.26 -7.21 21.24
N ARG A 254 -17.56 -7.82 22.20
CA ARG A 254 -18.19 -8.48 23.36
C ARG A 254 -18.97 -7.49 24.23
N ASP A 255 -18.41 -6.31 24.48
CA ASP A 255 -19.06 -5.27 25.28
C ASP A 255 -20.31 -4.71 24.57
N MET A 256 -20.32 -4.74 23.23
CA MET A 256 -21.48 -4.48 22.37
C MET A 256 -22.45 -5.67 22.25
N ALA A 257 -22.23 -6.75 23.01
CA ALA A 257 -23.01 -8.00 22.98
C ALA A 257 -23.05 -8.73 21.62
N ILE A 258 -22.08 -8.46 20.73
CA ILE A 258 -21.94 -9.13 19.43
C ILE A 258 -21.28 -10.48 19.66
N ARG A 259 -21.96 -11.57 19.27
CA ARG A 259 -21.46 -12.93 19.43
C ARG A 259 -20.81 -13.42 18.14
N PRO A 260 -20.02 -14.50 18.17
CA PRO A 260 -19.50 -15.11 16.95
C PRO A 260 -20.58 -15.50 15.93
N SER A 261 -21.79 -15.82 16.37
CA SER A 261 -22.95 -16.10 15.50
C SER A 261 -23.50 -14.86 14.78
N ASP A 262 -23.09 -13.66 15.20
CA ASP A 262 -23.50 -12.37 14.63
C ASP A 262 -22.40 -11.76 13.74
N ALA A 263 -21.37 -12.53 13.38
CA ALA A 263 -20.24 -12.03 12.60
C ALA A 263 -20.65 -11.47 11.23
N ASP A 264 -21.70 -12.02 10.63
CA ASP A 264 -22.31 -11.56 9.39
C ASP A 264 -22.83 -10.12 9.48
N LYS A 265 -23.35 -9.73 10.65
CA LYS A 265 -23.91 -8.39 10.92
C LYS A 265 -22.87 -7.29 11.05
N LEU A 266 -21.59 -7.61 10.97
CA LEU A 266 -20.49 -6.63 10.98
C LEU A 266 -20.18 -6.09 9.57
N PHE A 267 -20.76 -6.67 8.52
CA PHE A 267 -20.40 -6.41 7.14
C PHE A 267 -21.63 -6.11 6.29
N ASP A 268 -21.47 -5.29 5.26
CA ASP A 268 -22.54 -5.04 4.28
C ASP A 268 -22.92 -6.31 3.53
N TYR A 269 -21.92 -7.14 3.21
CA TYR A 269 -22.14 -8.40 2.52
C TYR A 269 -21.38 -9.54 3.21
N TRP A 270 -22.06 -10.67 3.40
CA TRP A 270 -21.48 -11.90 3.93
C TRP A 270 -21.45 -12.95 2.83
N VAL A 271 -20.26 -13.25 2.29
CA VAL A 271 -20.13 -13.93 0.98
C VAL A 271 -19.28 -15.19 1.02
N ASN A 272 -19.67 -16.17 0.20
CA ASN A 272 -18.89 -17.33 -0.17
C ASN A 272 -18.36 -17.12 -1.60
N PHE A 273 -17.04 -17.02 -1.74
CA PHE A 273 -16.37 -16.85 -3.04
C PHE A 273 -16.23 -18.15 -3.85
N LEU A 274 -16.34 -19.32 -3.21
CA LEU A 274 -16.24 -20.62 -3.89
C LEU A 274 -17.33 -21.60 -3.40
N PRO A 275 -18.59 -21.42 -3.84
CA PRO A 275 -19.64 -22.40 -3.59
C PRO A 275 -19.27 -23.77 -4.15
N GLY A 276 -19.55 -24.83 -3.39
CA GLY A 276 -19.25 -26.20 -3.83
C GLY A 276 -17.75 -26.56 -3.82
N GLN A 277 -16.93 -25.87 -3.01
CA GLN A 277 -15.52 -26.21 -2.84
C GLN A 277 -15.33 -27.72 -2.55
N GLY A 278 -14.38 -28.35 -3.27
CA GLY A 278 -14.07 -29.78 -3.11
C GLY A 278 -13.12 -30.09 -1.95
N SER A 279 -12.47 -29.07 -1.39
CA SER A 279 -11.65 -29.18 -0.18
C SER A 279 -12.48 -28.84 1.06
N ARG A 280 -12.18 -29.48 2.19
CA ARG A 280 -12.77 -29.11 3.49
C ARG A 280 -12.42 -27.68 3.89
N THR A 281 -11.25 -27.19 3.50
CA THR A 281 -10.77 -25.87 3.90
C THR A 281 -10.06 -25.20 2.73
N ILE A 282 -10.37 -23.92 2.54
CA ILE A 282 -9.63 -23.00 1.69
C ILE A 282 -8.71 -22.21 2.61
N ARG A 283 -7.41 -22.18 2.33
CA ARG A 283 -6.46 -21.42 3.14
C ARG A 283 -6.63 -19.92 2.87
N THR A 284 -6.31 -19.07 3.85
CA THR A 284 -6.52 -17.62 3.75
C THR A 284 -5.82 -17.02 2.53
N GLU A 285 -4.60 -17.46 2.21
CA GLU A 285 -3.86 -17.01 1.02
C GLU A 285 -4.54 -17.39 -0.30
N GLU A 286 -5.22 -18.54 -0.37
CA GLU A 286 -6.00 -18.97 -1.54
C GLU A 286 -7.29 -18.14 -1.64
N ALA A 287 -7.96 -17.92 -0.49
CA ALA A 287 -9.19 -17.15 -0.40
C ALA A 287 -9.00 -15.70 -0.85
N VAL A 288 -7.88 -15.07 -0.51
CA VAL A 288 -7.55 -13.70 -0.94
C VAL A 288 -7.54 -13.60 -2.47
N TRP A 289 -6.84 -14.51 -3.14
CA TRP A 289 -6.79 -14.53 -4.61
C TRP A 289 -8.17 -14.73 -5.24
N MET A 290 -8.94 -15.71 -4.74
CA MET A 290 -10.28 -15.98 -5.25
C MET A 290 -11.23 -14.80 -5.02
N GLY A 291 -11.19 -14.17 -3.85
CA GLY A 291 -12.03 -13.05 -3.50
C GLY A 291 -11.76 -11.82 -4.36
N LEU A 292 -10.48 -11.43 -4.49
CA LEU A 292 -10.09 -10.29 -5.32
C LEU A 292 -10.43 -10.52 -6.81
N THR A 293 -10.23 -11.74 -7.31
CA THR A 293 -10.59 -12.10 -8.70
C THR A 293 -12.10 -12.08 -8.90
N SER A 294 -12.88 -12.63 -7.95
CA SER A 294 -14.34 -12.67 -8.04
C SER A 294 -14.97 -11.28 -8.00
N LEU A 295 -14.34 -10.33 -7.33
CA LEU A 295 -14.79 -8.95 -7.24
C LEU A 295 -14.24 -8.05 -8.36
N HIS A 296 -13.40 -8.56 -9.26
CA HIS A 296 -12.79 -7.77 -10.33
C HIS A 296 -13.82 -7.00 -11.16
N GLY A 297 -14.93 -7.65 -11.52
CA GLY A 297 -16.00 -7.01 -12.28
C GLY A 297 -16.68 -5.85 -11.54
N LEU A 298 -16.66 -5.84 -10.21
CA LEU A 298 -17.14 -4.71 -9.42
C LEU A 298 -16.19 -3.50 -9.53
N PHE A 299 -14.88 -3.74 -9.57
CA PHE A 299 -13.85 -2.70 -9.70
C PHE A 299 -13.81 -2.08 -11.10
N ASP A 300 -13.98 -2.92 -12.13
CA ASP A 300 -14.06 -2.46 -13.52
C ASP A 300 -15.41 -1.84 -13.90
N GLY A 301 -16.36 -1.83 -12.95
CA GLY A 301 -17.70 -1.30 -13.15
C GLY A 301 -18.58 -2.14 -14.08
N THR A 302 -18.17 -3.35 -14.46
CA THR A 302 -18.97 -4.28 -15.28
C THR A 302 -20.06 -4.98 -14.48
N HIS A 303 -19.89 -5.07 -13.16
CA HIS A 303 -20.85 -5.64 -12.23
C HIS A 303 -21.37 -4.59 -11.24
N ARG A 304 -22.53 -4.86 -10.66
CA ARG A 304 -23.08 -4.13 -9.51
C ARG A 304 -23.50 -5.10 -8.42
N LEU A 305 -23.59 -4.61 -7.19
CA LEU A 305 -24.07 -5.39 -6.06
C LEU A 305 -25.59 -5.30 -5.97
N LYS A 306 -26.24 -6.46 -5.78
CA LYS A 306 -27.67 -6.53 -5.53
C LYS A 306 -27.98 -6.10 -4.10
N LYS A 307 -28.64 -4.95 -3.96
CA LYS A 307 -29.01 -4.35 -2.65
C LYS A 307 -29.85 -5.26 -1.76
N ALA A 308 -30.61 -6.19 -2.34
CA ALA A 308 -31.43 -7.17 -1.60
C ALA A 308 -30.61 -8.09 -0.68
N TYR A 309 -29.30 -8.22 -0.92
CA TYR A 309 -28.39 -9.04 -0.11
C TYR A 309 -27.49 -8.20 0.82
N ARG A 310 -27.71 -6.87 0.87
CA ARG A 310 -26.97 -5.99 1.76
C ARG A 310 -27.57 -6.07 3.17
N TYR A 311 -26.74 -6.32 4.17
CA TYR A 311 -27.15 -6.16 5.57
C TYR A 311 -27.33 -4.68 5.87
N HIS A 312 -28.47 -4.33 6.46
CA HIS A 312 -28.75 -2.98 6.93
C HIS A 312 -28.31 -2.87 8.39
N HIS A 313 -27.24 -2.13 8.61
CA HIS A 313 -26.81 -1.72 9.94
C HIS A 313 -27.72 -0.56 10.36
N ASN A 314 -28.69 -0.81 11.25
CA ASN A 314 -29.33 0.29 11.95
C ASN A 314 -28.25 0.93 12.83
N GLY A 315 -27.95 2.21 12.56
CA GLY A 315 -26.92 2.98 13.27
C GLY A 315 -27.19 3.12 14.76
#